data_AF-A0A536NH21-F1
#
_entry.id   AF-A0A536NH21-F1
#
_cell.length_a   1.000
_cell.length_b   1.000
_cell.length_c   1.000
_cell.angle_alpha   90.00
_cell.angle_beta   90.00
_cell.angle_gamma   90.00
#
_symmetry.space_group_name_H-M   'P 1'
#
loop_
_entity.id
_entity.type
_entity.pdbx_description
1 polymer ?
#
loop_
_entity_poly.entity_id
_entity_poly.type
_entity_poly.pdbx_seq_one_letter_code
_entity_poly.pdbx_strand_id
1 'polypeptide(L)'
;MRPELHFRAMGTTCSLFGDGDLAEGERWVRSIAARITRFDESSELSRLNAAAAWVDISPELEQLLRASLLAFGAQRAHRPGRHRQGLDGRPAC
;
A
#
# COMPACT_ATOMS: atom_id res chain seq x y z
N MET A 1 17.92 17.59 -22.53
CA MET A 1 17.82 16.22 -21.95
C MET A 1 17.33 16.40 -20.53
N ARG A 2 16.15 15.89 -20.16
CA ARG A 2 15.65 15.99 -18.78
C ARG A 2 16.51 15.09 -17.87
N PRO A 3 16.86 15.53 -16.66
CA PRO A 3 17.55 14.67 -15.69
C PRO A 3 16.76 13.38 -15.43
N GLU A 4 17.49 12.28 -15.31
CA GLU A 4 16.96 10.94 -15.06
C GLU A 4 17.82 10.24 -14.00
N LEU A 5 17.17 9.48 -13.12
CA LEU A 5 17.82 8.67 -12.09
C LEU A 5 17.24 7.26 -12.08
N HIS A 6 18.10 6.27 -12.21
CA HIS A 6 17.77 4.85 -12.10
C HIS A 6 18.29 4.26 -10.80
N PHE A 7 17.45 3.51 -10.09
CA PHE A 7 17.86 2.83 -8.87
C PHE A 7 17.07 1.54 -8.64
N ARG A 8 17.58 0.69 -7.74
CA ARG A 8 16.92 -0.56 -7.34
C ARG A 8 16.13 -0.37 -6.04
N ALA A 9 14.84 -0.67 -6.07
CA ALA A 9 13.95 -0.68 -4.90
C ALA A 9 12.81 -1.69 -5.11
N MET A 10 12.27 -2.24 -4.02
CA MET A 10 11.10 -3.14 -4.04
C MET A 10 11.23 -4.33 -5.01
N GLY A 11 12.44 -4.84 -5.21
CA GLY A 11 12.72 -5.98 -6.11
C GLY A 11 12.80 -5.64 -7.60
N THR A 12 12.62 -4.38 -7.99
CA THR A 12 12.62 -3.94 -9.39
C THR A 12 13.56 -2.75 -9.64
N THR A 13 13.69 -2.36 -10.91
CA THR A 13 14.35 -1.11 -11.31
C THR A 13 13.31 0.00 -11.36
N CYS A 14 13.59 1.10 -10.67
CA CYS A 14 12.79 2.31 -10.65
C CYS A 14 13.52 3.41 -11.42
N SER A 15 12.76 4.26 -12.10
CA SER A 15 13.29 5.38 -12.89
C SER A 15 12.52 6.66 -12.52
N LEU A 16 13.25 7.72 -12.18
CA LEU A 16 12.71 9.05 -11.91
C LEU A 16 13.16 10.00 -13.02
N PHE A 17 12.25 10.86 -13.46
CA PHE A 17 12.48 11.85 -14.51
C PHE A 17 11.93 13.19 -14.05
N GLY A 18 12.70 14.27 -14.16
CA GLY A 18 12.23 15.58 -13.70
C GLY A 18 13.34 16.58 -13.51
N ASP A 19 12.94 17.82 -13.22
CA ASP A 19 13.87 18.95 -13.06
C ASP A 19 14.15 19.27 -11.57
N GLY A 20 13.63 18.45 -10.64
CA GLY A 20 13.85 18.58 -9.20
C GLY A 20 14.98 17.70 -8.65
N ASP A 21 15.15 17.67 -7.31
CA ASP A 21 16.10 16.78 -6.65
C ASP A 21 15.65 15.30 -6.76
N LEU A 22 16.17 14.61 -7.78
CA LEU A 22 15.87 13.20 -7.99
C LEU A 22 16.42 12.31 -6.87
N ALA A 23 17.51 12.71 -6.22
CA ALA A 23 18.09 11.95 -5.11
C ALA A 23 17.18 12.03 -3.86
N GLU A 24 16.49 13.16 -3.65
CA GLU A 24 15.43 13.26 -2.65
C GLU A 24 14.28 12.32 -2.97
N GLY A 25 13.85 12.27 -4.23
CA GLY A 25 12.84 11.32 -4.70
C GLY A 25 13.22 9.86 -4.43
N GLU A 26 14.47 9.48 -4.74
CA GLU A 26 14.99 8.14 -4.42
C GLU A 26 14.94 7.87 -2.90
N ARG A 27 15.43 8.82 -2.08
CA ARG A 27 15.42 8.68 -0.61
C ARG A 27 14.00 8.46 -0.10
N TRP A 28 13.03 9.20 -0.62
CA TRP A 28 11.62 9.04 -0.26
C TRP A 28 11.09 7.66 -0.67
N VAL A 29 11.33 7.20 -1.90
CA VAL A 29 10.91 5.85 -2.35
C VAL A 29 11.50 4.75 -1.46
N ARG A 30 12.78 4.85 -1.12
CA ARG A 30 13.44 3.90 -0.22
C ARG A 30 12.83 3.92 1.19
N SER A 31 12.52 5.11 1.70
CA SER A 31 11.88 5.32 3.00
C SER A 31 10.50 4.66 3.06
N ILE A 32 9.68 4.81 2.02
CA ILE A 32 8.38 4.14 1.93
C ILE A 32 8.56 2.62 1.79
N ALA A 33 9.46 2.17 0.90
CA ALA A 33 9.73 0.74 0.70
C ALA A 33 10.14 0.01 1.98
N ALA A 34 10.98 0.65 2.82
CA ALA A 34 11.38 0.11 4.11
C ALA A 34 10.21 -0.01 5.10
N ARG A 35 9.23 0.91 5.07
CA ARG A 35 8.03 0.83 5.94
C ARG A 35 7.08 -0.29 5.54
N ILE A 36 6.89 -0.49 4.23
CA ILE A 36 5.81 -1.34 3.69
C ILE A 36 6.26 -2.73 3.26
N THR A 37 7.55 -3.06 3.37
CA THR A 37 8.04 -4.39 3.02
C THR A 37 7.50 -5.45 3.98
N ARG A 38 7.20 -6.65 3.46
CA ARG A 38 6.85 -7.82 4.28
C ARG A 38 8.03 -8.77 4.48
N PHE A 39 9.18 -8.43 3.91
CA PHE A 39 10.39 -9.26 3.97
C PHE A 39 11.33 -8.89 5.12
N ASP A 40 11.01 -7.81 5.85
CA ASP A 40 11.73 -7.36 7.02
C ASP A 40 10.75 -7.32 8.20
N GLU A 41 11.04 -8.09 9.25
CA GLU A 41 10.22 -8.18 10.46
C GLU A 41 10.20 -6.86 11.24
N SER A 42 11.23 -6.03 11.05
CA SER A 42 11.33 -4.70 11.63
C SER A 42 10.60 -3.63 10.82
N SER A 43 9.98 -3.96 9.69
CA SER A 43 9.14 -3.00 8.97
C SER A 43 7.89 -2.65 9.78
N GLU A 44 7.36 -1.47 9.52
CA GLU A 44 6.13 -1.03 10.17
C GLU A 44 4.95 -1.92 9.81
N LEU A 45 4.83 -2.30 8.53
CA LEU A 45 3.79 -3.22 8.07
C LEU A 45 3.91 -4.61 8.73
N SER A 46 5.13 -5.13 8.89
CA SER A 46 5.34 -6.43 9.55
C SER A 46 4.94 -6.40 11.02
N ARG A 47 5.30 -5.33 11.75
CA ARG A 47 4.86 -5.14 13.14
C ARG A 47 3.34 -5.01 13.25
N LEU A 48 2.71 -4.24 12.36
CA LEU A 48 1.25 -4.12 12.30
C LEU A 48 0.60 -5.49 12.09
N ASN A 49 1.12 -6.28 11.14
CA ASN A 49 0.59 -7.62 10.85
C ASN A 49 0.76 -8.61 12.02
N ALA A 50 1.80 -8.44 12.84
CA ALA A 50 2.05 -9.28 14.00
C ALA A 50 1.29 -8.83 15.27
N ALA A 51 0.73 -7.61 15.27
CA ALA A 51 0.07 -7.04 16.43
C ALA A 51 -1.26 -7.73 16.73
N ALA A 52 -1.45 -8.14 17.99
CA ALA A 52 -2.72 -8.65 18.51
C ALA A 52 -3.56 -7.55 19.19
N ALA A 53 -3.15 -6.29 19.05
CA ALA A 53 -3.76 -5.13 19.67
C ALA A 53 -3.63 -3.91 18.75
N TRP A 54 -4.31 -2.82 19.11
CA TRP A 54 -4.13 -1.53 18.44
C TRP A 54 -2.70 -1.05 18.59
N VAL A 55 -2.11 -0.62 17.47
CA VAL A 55 -0.77 -0.04 17.43
C VAL A 55 -0.84 1.25 16.62
N ASP A 56 -0.04 2.22 17.05
CA ASP A 56 0.14 3.45 16.29
C ASP A 56 0.88 3.12 14.99
N ILE A 57 0.45 3.76 13.91
CA ILE A 57 1.05 3.67 12.59
C ILE A 57 1.36 5.06 12.06
N SER A 58 2.35 5.14 11.18
CA SER A 58 2.72 6.37 10.50
C SER A 58 1.56 6.89 9.62
N PRO A 59 1.46 8.23 9.44
CA PRO A 59 0.51 8.82 8.51
C PRO A 59 0.66 8.27 7.08
N GLU A 60 1.87 7.92 6.66
CA GLU A 60 2.13 7.33 5.33
C GLU A 60 1.51 5.94 5.21
N LEU A 61 1.69 5.07 6.22
CA LEU A 61 1.07 3.74 6.21
C LEU A 61 -0.45 3.83 6.32
N GLU A 62 -0.97 4.73 7.15
CA GLU A 62 -2.42 4.96 7.25
C GLU A 62 -3.02 5.37 5.91
N GLN A 63 -2.42 6.34 5.21
CA GLN A 63 -2.88 6.79 3.90
C GLN A 63 -2.89 5.63 2.89
N LEU A 64 -1.84 4.79 2.87
CA LEU A 64 -1.77 3.62 1.99
C LEU A 64 -2.88 2.60 2.30
N LEU A 65 -3.14 2.31 3.57
CA LEU A 65 -4.20 1.38 3.99
C LEU A 65 -5.58 1.90 3.61
N ARG A 66 -5.85 3.19 3.84
CA ARG A 66 -7.11 3.82 3.43
C ARG A 66 -7.30 3.78 1.91
N ALA A 67 -6.27 4.11 1.13
CA ALA A 67 -6.31 4.01 -0.32
C ALA A 67 -6.58 2.57 -0.80
N SER A 68 -5.99 1.57 -0.13
CA SER A 68 -6.20 0.16 -0.42
C SER A 68 -7.64 -0.29 -0.17
N LEU A 69 -8.26 0.16 0.92
CA LEU A 69 -9.68 -0.11 1.22
C LEU A 69 -10.61 0.53 0.20
N LEU A 70 -10.34 1.77 -0.22
CA LEU A 70 -11.10 2.47 -1.26
C LEU A 70 -11.02 1.73 -2.60
N ALA A 71 -9.81 1.34 -3.01
CA ALA A 71 -9.61 0.57 -4.23
C ALA A 71 -10.36 -0.77 -4.21
N PHE A 72 -10.34 -1.48 -3.09
CA PHE A 72 -11.10 -2.71 -2.90
C PHE A 72 -12.61 -2.49 -3.03
N GLY A 73 -13.13 -1.42 -2.40
CA GLY A 73 -14.54 -1.05 -2.50
C GLY A 73 -14.97 -0.75 -3.96
N ALA A 74 -14.18 0.05 -4.67
CA ALA A 74 -14.42 0.38 -6.07
C ALA A 74 -14.40 -0.86 -6.98
N GLN A 75 -13.44 -1.76 -6.76
CA GLN A 75 -13.35 -3.02 -7.51
C GLN A 75 -14.59 -3.90 -7.32
N ARG A 76 -15.18 -3.92 -6.12
CA ARG A 76 -16.41 -4.67 -5.85
C ARG A 76 -17.62 -4.08 -6.55
N ALA A 77 -17.71 -2.75 -6.65
CA ALA A 77 -18.81 -2.06 -7.32
C ALA A 77 -18.79 -2.29 -8.85
N HIS A 78 -17.60 -2.47 -9.44
CA HIS A 78 -17.42 -2.61 -10.90
C HIS A 78 -17.50 -4.06 -11.41
N ARG A 79 -17.82 -5.04 -10.56
CA ARG A 79 -17.95 -6.45 -10.98
C ARG A 79 -19.40 -6.76 -11.37
N PRO A 80 -19.74 -6.91 -12.66
CA PRO A 80 -21.10 -7.28 -13.05
C PRO A 80 -21.40 -8.70 -12.55
N GLY A 81 -22.49 -8.87 -11.79
CA GLY A 81 -23.06 -10.19 -11.47
C GLY A 81 -22.83 -10.78 -10.07
N ARG A 82 -22.19 -10.09 -9.11
CA ARG A 82 -22.12 -10.63 -7.73
C ARG A 82 -23.33 -10.16 -6.92
N HIS A 83 -24.39 -10.98 -6.90
CA HIS A 83 -25.49 -10.84 -5.96
C HIS A 83 -24.94 -10.64 -4.53
N ARG A 84 -25.51 -9.67 -3.81
CA ARG A 84 -25.35 -9.53 -2.35
C ARG A 84 -25.83 -10.84 -1.71
N GLN A 85 -24.95 -11.81 -1.50
CA GLN A 85 -25.21 -12.84 -0.50
C GLN A 85 -25.10 -12.14 0.85
N GLY A 86 -26.26 -11.86 1.44
CA GLY A 86 -26.37 -11.43 2.83
C GLY A 86 -25.75 -12.49 3.74
N LEU A 87 -25.10 -12.04 4.81
CA LEU A 87 -24.52 -12.93 5.81
C LEU A 87 -25.55 -13.52 6.79
N ASP A 88 -26.86 -13.33 6.55
CA ASP A 88 -27.91 -13.89 7.39
C ASP A 88 -28.65 -15.01 6.66
N GLY A 89 -28.08 -16.21 6.76
CA GLY A 89 -28.69 -17.46 6.34
C GLY A 89 -29.82 -17.91 7.28
N ARG A 90 -30.95 -17.18 7.30
CA ARG A 90 -32.21 -17.70 7.84
C ARG A 90 -33.37 -17.42 6.87
N PRO A 91 -34.10 -18.46 6.40
CA PRO A 91 -35.37 -18.23 5.73
C PRO A 91 -36.38 -17.68 6.76
N ALA A 92 -37.12 -16.64 6.37
CA ALA A 92 -38.28 -16.19 7.12
C ALA A 92 -39.38 -17.27 7.04
N CYS A 93 -39.92 -17.64 8.20
CA CYS A 93 -41.29 -18.17 8.28
C CYS A 93 -42.29 -17.05 8.04
#